data_AF-A0A954PXE4-F1
#
_entry.id   AF-A0A954PXE4-F1
#
_cell.length_a   1.000
_cell.length_b   1.000
_cell.length_c   1.000
_cell.angle_alpha   90.00
_cell.angle_beta   90.00
_cell.angle_gamma   90.00
#
_symmetry.space_group_name_H-M   'P 1'
#
loop_
_entity.id
_entity.type
_entity.pdbx_description
1 polymer ?
#
loop_
_entity_poly.entity_id
_entity_poly.type
_entity_poly.pdbx_seq_one_letter_code
_entity_poly.pdbx_strand_id
1 'polypeptide(L)'
;MEDELDQDQDSDAGAAADTDLPTESGIRTETSAPDATDVTAQEMPVSPLCLRDLCVVAGDRTLLDHVDAKFPEAKITVVVGGSGAGKSVLLRILAGLLPKHGESIHWSGSIGRSETESERPRVGIVFQQFALFDELSATANVQFAIDHRPKRSSRRMQPEPASWSAKAWLEHLGVPLKTAVANLSGGQKQRLAIARTLAAAPDVLLYDEPTSGLDSASGRLVADLIRETQTTYHRTSIVVTHDYETLLPIADKVFLFDPQKKDLVEIPRDDWDDIPNRMIPVSMLDDDSERSVTKRESIMARLTNPFFETTGGAISAAFWLPLDLLPIVPRVRWAGRFTLHYLRLVAGPSAWVYLVIAGLIVGFTSTYFTFRFLPFRLYTQPLLIDELLSSIGFALYRVLVPILATILVAARCGAAVSADVGVKQYGGQVDAMRTLGVAPRAYLLLPIVIAFVIGTPVLETLAFYSAKFISMVAFSASYPNVGPYFWEQHFGRNLTGESPWLNLGWKWVLLKNVICGLGTATIAYYQGLAPKRSAGDVSRSITSTVLWTTLFVLTVHFAVALLEF
;
A
#
# COMPACT_ATOMS: atom_id res chain seq x y z
N MET A 1 -59.46 22.33 -27.65
CA MET A 1 -58.11 22.65 -28.15
C MET A 1 -57.27 21.38 -28.10
N GLU A 2 -57.69 20.27 -28.72
CA GLU A 2 -58.10 20.11 -30.15
C GLU A 2 -56.99 20.56 -31.09
N ASP A 3 -56.26 19.61 -31.66
CA ASP A 3 -56.43 19.13 -33.05
C ASP A 3 -55.29 18.11 -33.34
N GLU A 4 -55.58 16.82 -33.55
CA GLU A 4 -55.98 16.18 -34.84
C GLU A 4 -54.76 15.90 -35.75
N LEU A 5 -54.40 14.62 -35.99
CA LEU A 5 -54.75 13.78 -37.18
C LEU A 5 -53.82 14.13 -38.38
N ASP A 6 -53.35 13.26 -39.27
CA ASP A 6 -53.50 11.83 -39.56
C ASP A 6 -52.58 11.53 -40.80
N GLN A 7 -52.56 10.26 -41.22
CA GLN A 7 -52.21 9.70 -42.55
C GLN A 7 -50.74 9.32 -42.82
N ASP A 8 -50.41 8.01 -42.99
CA ASP A 8 -50.77 7.08 -44.10
C ASP A 8 -50.11 7.50 -45.43
N GLN A 9 -49.66 6.65 -46.34
CA GLN A 9 -49.40 5.22 -46.47
C GLN A 9 -48.64 5.08 -47.81
N ASP A 10 -48.11 3.88 -48.03
CA ASP A 10 -48.03 3.20 -49.33
C ASP A 10 -46.82 3.27 -50.27
N SER A 11 -46.60 2.04 -50.73
CA SER A 11 -45.67 1.38 -51.62
C SER A 11 -46.00 1.53 -53.10
N ASP A 12 -44.97 1.39 -53.95
CA ASP A 12 -44.99 0.61 -55.22
C ASP A 12 -43.54 0.59 -55.76
N ALA A 13 -42.86 -0.52 -56.04
CA ALA A 13 -43.10 -1.66 -56.95
C ALA A 13 -42.51 -1.49 -58.37
N GLY A 14 -41.73 -2.50 -58.79
CA GLY A 14 -41.34 -2.83 -60.18
C GLY A 14 -40.26 -1.95 -60.82
N ALA A 15 -39.40 -2.37 -61.76
CA ALA A 15 -39.12 -3.63 -62.46
C ALA A 15 -37.88 -3.35 -63.37
N ALA A 16 -36.82 -4.15 -63.33
CA ALA A 16 -36.44 -5.18 -64.32
C ALA A 16 -35.81 -4.67 -65.64
N ALA A 17 -34.59 -5.14 -65.97
CA ALA A 17 -34.16 -5.52 -67.33
C ALA A 17 -32.75 -6.17 -67.33
N ASP A 18 -32.71 -7.44 -67.71
CA ASP A 18 -31.56 -8.25 -68.15
C ASP A 18 -30.99 -7.76 -69.50
N THR A 19 -29.70 -8.06 -69.77
CA THR A 19 -29.24 -8.55 -71.10
C THR A 19 -27.77 -9.03 -71.08
N ASP A 20 -27.61 -10.34 -71.22
CA ASP A 20 -26.68 -11.14 -72.04
C ASP A 20 -25.18 -10.84 -72.25
N LEU A 21 -24.40 -11.94 -72.14
CA LEU A 21 -22.96 -12.18 -72.38
C LEU A 21 -22.57 -12.22 -73.89
N PRO A 22 -21.26 -12.25 -74.20
CA PRO A 22 -20.68 -13.51 -74.72
C PRO A 22 -19.23 -13.88 -74.28
N THR A 23 -19.02 -15.20 -74.18
CA THR A 23 -17.88 -16.12 -74.48
C THR A 23 -16.55 -15.52 -75.03
N GLU A 24 -15.32 -16.03 -74.81
CA GLU A 24 -14.77 -17.39 -74.55
C GLU A 24 -13.23 -17.32 -74.27
N SER A 25 -12.67 -18.38 -73.65
CA SER A 25 -11.31 -18.96 -73.84
C SER A 25 -10.34 -19.08 -72.63
N GLY A 26 -10.12 -20.35 -72.24
CA GLY A 26 -8.87 -21.00 -71.74
C GLY A 26 -8.13 -20.41 -70.54
N ILE A 27 -7.89 -21.11 -69.43
CA ILE A 27 -7.09 -22.35 -69.33
C ILE A 27 -7.45 -23.05 -67.99
N ARG A 28 -7.62 -24.38 -68.04
CA ARG A 28 -7.78 -25.28 -66.89
C ARG A 28 -6.45 -25.46 -66.14
N THR A 29 -6.50 -25.48 -64.81
CA THR A 29 -5.80 -26.54 -64.05
C THR A 29 -6.50 -26.79 -62.70
N GLU A 30 -6.69 -28.07 -62.42
CA GLU A 30 -7.36 -28.64 -61.26
C GLU A 30 -6.66 -28.27 -59.94
N THR A 31 -7.44 -28.02 -58.88
CA THR A 31 -7.02 -28.35 -57.52
C THR A 31 -8.25 -28.75 -56.72
N SER A 32 -8.29 -30.05 -56.44
CA SER A 32 -9.18 -30.76 -55.53
C SER A 32 -9.32 -30.06 -54.18
N ALA A 33 -10.56 -29.98 -53.69
CA ALA A 33 -10.88 -29.61 -52.32
C ALA A 33 -10.17 -30.56 -51.32
N PRO A 34 -9.50 -30.06 -50.28
CA PRO A 34 -9.09 -30.90 -49.17
C PRO A 34 -10.24 -31.05 -48.19
N ASP A 35 -10.53 -32.31 -47.89
CA ASP A 35 -11.42 -32.82 -46.85
C ASP A 35 -11.31 -32.04 -45.54
N ALA A 36 -12.48 -31.86 -44.92
CA ALA A 36 -12.65 -31.48 -43.53
C ALA A 36 -11.97 -32.53 -42.62
N THR A 37 -10.69 -32.32 -42.34
CA THR A 37 -9.96 -33.03 -41.31
C THR A 37 -10.09 -32.24 -40.02
N ASP A 38 -10.92 -32.81 -39.16
CA ASP A 38 -11.05 -32.64 -37.72
C ASP A 38 -9.72 -32.16 -37.07
N VAL A 39 -9.60 -30.85 -36.87
CA VAL A 39 -8.53 -30.28 -36.03
C VAL A 39 -8.97 -30.53 -34.60
N THR A 40 -8.71 -31.74 -34.11
CA THR A 40 -8.73 -32.04 -32.69
C THR A 40 -7.74 -31.08 -32.04
N ALA A 41 -8.26 -30.12 -31.28
CA ALA A 41 -7.47 -29.26 -30.42
C ALA A 41 -6.57 -30.17 -29.57
N GLN A 42 -5.27 -30.16 -29.84
CA GLN A 42 -4.30 -30.84 -28.99
C GLN A 42 -4.39 -30.18 -27.61
N GLU A 43 -5.09 -30.84 -26.69
CA GLU A 43 -5.08 -30.52 -25.27
C GLU A 43 -3.62 -30.52 -24.80
N MET A 44 -3.06 -29.32 -24.62
CA MET A 44 -1.77 -29.20 -23.94
C MET A 44 -1.91 -29.85 -22.57
N PRO A 45 -0.95 -30.67 -22.09
CA PRO A 45 -1.03 -31.27 -20.77
C PRO A 45 -0.98 -30.17 -19.71
N VAL A 46 -2.17 -29.83 -19.21
CA VAL A 46 -2.41 -28.84 -18.16
C VAL A 46 -2.18 -29.52 -16.81
N SER A 47 -1.35 -28.91 -15.97
CA SER A 47 -0.81 -29.52 -14.75
C SER A 47 -1.44 -28.88 -13.49
N PRO A 48 -2.09 -29.67 -12.62
CA PRO A 48 -2.84 -29.18 -11.46
C PRO A 48 -1.93 -28.55 -10.40
N LEU A 49 -2.47 -27.60 -9.61
CA LEU A 49 -1.74 -27.12 -8.44
C LEU A 49 -1.79 -28.21 -7.35
N CYS A 50 -0.62 -28.69 -6.93
CA CYS A 50 -0.49 -29.71 -5.90
C CYS A 50 0.16 -29.14 -4.63
N LEU A 51 -0.48 -29.41 -3.50
CA LEU A 51 0.09 -29.32 -2.17
C LEU A 51 0.62 -30.70 -1.79
N ARG A 52 1.84 -30.75 -1.26
CA ARG A 52 2.37 -31.98 -0.67
C ARG A 52 2.96 -31.78 0.70
N ASP A 53 2.63 -32.71 1.57
CA ASP A 53 3.19 -32.79 2.92
C ASP A 53 3.12 -31.42 3.63
N LEU A 54 2.02 -30.69 3.42
CA LEU A 54 1.87 -29.32 3.89
C LEU A 54 1.53 -29.35 5.38
N CYS A 55 2.50 -28.99 6.21
CA CYS A 55 2.26 -28.68 7.62
C CYS A 55 2.30 -27.17 7.82
N VAL A 56 1.33 -26.63 8.58
CA VAL A 56 1.24 -25.20 8.90
C VAL A 56 1.00 -25.05 10.39
N VAL A 57 1.89 -24.32 11.06
CA VAL A 57 1.85 -24.04 12.50
C VAL A 57 1.86 -22.53 12.70
N ALA A 58 0.89 -22.01 13.47
CA ALA A 58 0.76 -20.61 13.82
C ALA A 58 0.84 -20.45 15.35
N GLY A 59 1.95 -19.91 15.85
CA GLY A 59 2.28 -19.95 17.28
C GLY A 59 2.32 -21.40 17.79
N ASP A 60 1.53 -21.71 18.80
CA ASP A 60 1.43 -23.07 19.36
C ASP A 60 0.36 -23.95 18.68
N ARG A 61 -0.34 -23.43 17.66
CA ARG A 61 -1.48 -24.12 17.03
C ARG A 61 -1.10 -24.65 15.65
N THR A 62 -1.19 -25.97 15.48
CA THR A 62 -1.16 -26.62 14.16
C THR A 62 -2.49 -26.39 13.43
N LEU A 63 -2.44 -25.74 12.27
CA LEU A 63 -3.58 -25.47 11.40
C LEU A 63 -3.80 -26.57 10.37
N LEU A 64 -2.71 -27.06 9.78
CA LEU A 64 -2.70 -28.18 8.82
C LEU A 64 -1.57 -29.13 9.20
N ASP A 65 -1.82 -30.44 9.13
CA ASP A 65 -0.86 -31.48 9.50
C ASP A 65 -0.65 -32.46 8.34
N HIS A 66 0.51 -32.38 7.68
CA HIS A 66 0.92 -33.27 6.59
C HIS A 66 -0.13 -33.46 5.47
N VAL A 67 -0.66 -32.35 4.96
CA VAL A 67 -1.78 -32.37 3.99
C VAL A 67 -1.31 -32.47 2.54
N ASP A 68 -1.93 -33.38 1.79
CA ASP A 68 -1.83 -33.50 0.34
C ASP A 68 -3.14 -33.08 -0.33
N ALA A 69 -3.08 -32.13 -1.26
CA ALA A 69 -4.28 -31.67 -1.97
C ALA A 69 -3.98 -31.34 -3.44
N LYS A 70 -4.95 -31.61 -4.32
CA LYS A 70 -4.84 -31.35 -5.76
C LYS A 70 -5.97 -30.44 -6.22
N PHE A 71 -5.60 -29.25 -6.70
CA PHE A 71 -6.51 -28.29 -7.29
C PHE A 71 -6.50 -28.43 -8.81
N PRO A 72 -7.64 -28.80 -9.44
CA PRO A 72 -7.72 -29.00 -10.87
C PRO A 72 -7.45 -27.70 -11.64
N GLU A 73 -6.74 -27.80 -12.77
CA GLU A 73 -6.45 -26.63 -13.60
C GLU A 73 -7.72 -26.12 -14.31
N ALA A 74 -7.80 -24.80 -14.54
CA ALA A 74 -8.90 -24.15 -15.26
C ALA A 74 -10.29 -24.52 -14.69
N LYS A 75 -10.38 -24.69 -13.37
CA LYS A 75 -11.61 -24.98 -12.62
C LYS A 75 -11.69 -24.06 -11.39
N ILE A 76 -12.90 -23.90 -10.87
CA ILE A 76 -13.15 -23.16 -9.63
C ILE A 76 -13.19 -24.14 -8.48
N THR A 77 -12.26 -24.01 -7.54
CA THR A 77 -12.26 -24.75 -6.29
C THR A 77 -12.67 -23.83 -5.14
N VAL A 78 -13.73 -24.18 -4.41
CA VAL A 78 -14.17 -23.43 -3.23
C VAL A 78 -13.64 -24.11 -1.98
N VAL A 79 -12.91 -23.39 -1.14
CA VAL A 79 -12.41 -23.83 0.16
C VAL A 79 -13.28 -23.21 1.24
N VAL A 80 -14.09 -24.05 1.89
CA VAL A 80 -15.02 -23.66 2.96
C VAL A 80 -14.43 -24.00 4.33
N GLY A 81 -14.84 -23.26 5.36
CA GLY A 81 -14.45 -23.57 6.74
C GLY A 81 -14.82 -22.46 7.70
N GLY A 82 -14.84 -22.78 9.00
CA GLY A 82 -15.19 -21.83 10.06
C GLY A 82 -14.31 -20.57 10.09
N SER A 83 -14.80 -19.51 10.72
CA SER A 83 -13.99 -18.32 10.99
C SER A 83 -12.79 -18.70 11.87
N GLY A 84 -11.61 -18.19 11.53
CA GLY A 84 -10.37 -18.49 12.25
C GLY A 84 -9.76 -19.87 12.00
N ALA A 85 -10.26 -20.65 11.05
CA ALA A 85 -9.73 -21.98 10.74
C ALA A 85 -8.30 -21.96 10.15
N GLY A 86 -7.90 -20.86 9.50
CA GLY A 86 -6.58 -20.73 8.85
C GLY A 86 -6.63 -20.55 7.33
N LYS A 87 -7.81 -20.38 6.74
CA LYS A 87 -8.01 -20.28 5.29
C LYS A 87 -7.19 -19.17 4.61
N SER A 88 -7.18 -17.96 5.19
CA SER A 88 -6.37 -16.85 4.64
C SER A 88 -4.85 -17.07 4.84
N VAL A 89 -4.44 -17.85 5.85
CA VAL A 89 -3.03 -18.27 6.01
C VAL A 89 -2.63 -19.19 4.86
N LEU A 90 -3.49 -20.17 4.52
CA LEU A 90 -3.29 -21.05 3.36
C LEU A 90 -3.14 -20.24 2.07
N LEU A 91 -3.99 -19.24 1.80
CA LEU A 91 -3.85 -18.40 0.59
C LEU A 91 -2.53 -17.62 0.56
N ARG A 92 -2.08 -17.08 1.69
CA ARG A 92 -0.80 -16.37 1.77
C ARG A 92 0.39 -17.31 1.55
N ILE A 93 0.31 -18.56 2.00
CA ILE A 93 1.32 -19.60 1.72
C ILE A 93 1.33 -19.93 0.22
N LEU A 94 0.16 -20.17 -0.37
CA LEU A 94 0.01 -20.43 -1.80
C LEU A 94 0.59 -19.30 -2.66
N ALA A 95 0.37 -18.05 -2.28
CA ALA A 95 0.91 -16.89 -2.97
C ALA A 95 2.39 -16.60 -2.69
N GLY A 96 3.05 -17.39 -1.82
CA GLY A 96 4.44 -17.19 -1.45
C GLY A 96 4.70 -15.93 -0.61
N LEU A 97 3.67 -15.39 0.05
CA LEU A 97 3.75 -14.21 0.90
C LEU A 97 4.29 -14.53 2.30
N LEU A 98 4.17 -15.79 2.74
CA LEU A 98 4.68 -16.26 4.02
C LEU A 98 5.97 -17.08 3.82
N PRO A 99 7.10 -16.70 4.45
CA PRO A 99 8.29 -17.52 4.44
C PRO A 99 8.05 -18.83 5.21
N LYS A 100 8.81 -19.89 4.89
CA LYS A 100 8.70 -21.19 5.57
C LYS A 100 9.00 -21.10 7.07
N HIS A 101 9.95 -20.25 7.45
CA HIS A 101 10.33 -19.99 8.83
C HIS A 101 10.08 -18.50 9.15
N GLY A 102 8.82 -18.14 9.42
CA GLY A 102 8.45 -16.82 9.91
C GLY A 102 8.42 -16.75 11.43
N GLU A 103 8.46 -15.56 12.01
CA GLU A 103 8.45 -15.37 13.48
C GLU A 103 7.18 -15.88 14.17
N SER A 104 6.05 -15.93 13.44
CA SER A 104 4.75 -16.31 14.00
C SER A 104 4.08 -17.47 13.29
N ILE A 105 4.49 -17.77 12.06
CA ILE A 105 3.92 -18.85 11.25
C ILE A 105 5.07 -19.62 10.61
N HIS A 106 5.07 -20.92 10.84
CA HIS A 106 6.00 -21.88 10.26
C HIS A 106 5.24 -22.82 9.35
N TRP A 107 5.81 -23.13 8.19
CA TRP A 107 5.22 -24.11 7.29
C TRP A 107 6.28 -24.91 6.52
N SER A 108 5.98 -26.18 6.26
CA SER A 108 6.83 -27.12 5.54
C SER A 108 6.07 -27.78 4.37
N GLY A 109 6.75 -28.65 3.62
CA GLY A 109 6.19 -29.26 2.40
C GLY A 109 6.51 -28.52 1.10
N SER A 110 5.81 -28.89 0.04
CA SER A 110 6.04 -28.40 -1.33
C SER A 110 4.75 -27.98 -2.04
N ILE A 111 4.87 -26.97 -2.89
CA ILE A 111 3.79 -26.39 -3.69
C ILE A 111 4.31 -26.30 -5.12
N GLY A 112 3.64 -26.95 -6.06
CA GLY A 112 4.10 -27.06 -7.44
C GLY A 112 2.97 -27.34 -8.42
N ARG A 113 3.31 -27.38 -9.71
CA ARG A 113 2.35 -27.62 -10.80
C ARG A 113 2.19 -29.10 -11.16
N SER A 114 3.02 -29.99 -10.62
CA SER A 114 2.95 -31.42 -10.93
C SER A 114 3.63 -32.24 -9.85
N GLU A 115 3.22 -33.52 -9.71
CA GLU A 115 3.98 -34.73 -9.34
C GLU A 115 5.48 -34.55 -9.05
N THR A 116 6.16 -33.96 -10.02
CA THR A 116 7.62 -33.96 -10.14
C THR A 116 8.21 -32.57 -10.32
N GLU A 117 7.39 -31.54 -10.58
CA GLU A 117 7.87 -30.15 -10.78
C GLU A 117 7.74 -29.31 -9.50
N SER A 118 8.87 -28.76 -9.06
CA SER A 118 8.95 -27.80 -7.96
C SER A 118 8.77 -26.34 -8.39
N GLU A 119 8.47 -26.08 -9.67
CA GLU A 119 8.24 -24.70 -10.15
C GLU A 119 6.91 -24.19 -9.58
N ARG A 120 6.98 -23.14 -8.77
CA ARG A 120 5.79 -22.50 -8.20
C ARG A 120 5.01 -21.78 -9.30
N PRO A 121 3.69 -21.99 -9.40
CA PRO A 121 2.87 -21.22 -10.33
C PRO A 121 2.86 -19.75 -9.92
N ARG A 122 2.61 -18.87 -10.89
CA ARG A 122 2.36 -17.45 -10.59
C ARG A 122 0.98 -17.31 -9.98
N VAL A 123 0.92 -16.74 -8.79
CA VAL A 123 -0.32 -16.63 -8.03
C VAL A 123 -0.72 -15.17 -7.90
N GLY A 124 -1.96 -14.84 -8.28
CA GLY A 124 -2.58 -13.55 -8.02
C GLY A 124 -3.63 -13.68 -6.93
N ILE A 125 -3.73 -12.71 -6.02
CA ILE A 125 -4.75 -12.68 -4.96
C ILE A 125 -5.67 -11.48 -5.17
N VAL A 126 -6.98 -11.74 -5.16
CA VAL A 126 -8.04 -10.76 -4.93
C VAL A 126 -8.35 -10.78 -3.43
N PHE A 127 -7.88 -9.76 -2.72
CA PHE A 127 -8.03 -9.65 -1.27
C PHE A 127 -9.44 -9.21 -0.88
N GLN A 128 -9.89 -9.59 0.32
CA GLN A 128 -11.19 -9.20 0.89
C GLN A 128 -11.42 -7.67 0.89
N GLN A 129 -10.39 -6.88 1.21
CA GLN A 129 -10.45 -5.41 1.18
C GLN A 129 -10.02 -4.82 -0.18
N PHE A 130 -10.03 -5.63 -1.25
CA PHE A 130 -9.60 -5.33 -2.63
C PHE A 130 -8.09 -5.03 -2.79
N ALA A 131 -7.43 -4.54 -1.74
CA ALA A 131 -6.03 -4.14 -1.70
C ALA A 131 -5.63 -3.21 -2.86
N LEU A 132 -6.54 -2.32 -3.29
CA LEU A 132 -6.31 -1.36 -4.38
C LEU A 132 -5.42 -0.21 -3.91
N PHE A 133 -4.64 0.37 -4.83
CA PHE A 133 -3.83 1.55 -4.54
C PHE A 133 -4.72 2.80 -4.66
N ASP A 134 -5.14 3.33 -3.52
CA ASP A 134 -6.10 4.45 -3.43
C ASP A 134 -5.53 5.75 -4.01
N GLU A 135 -4.21 5.91 -3.96
CA GLU A 135 -3.48 7.03 -4.56
C GLU A 135 -3.41 6.99 -6.10
N LEU A 136 -3.84 5.89 -6.72
CA LEU A 136 -3.82 5.68 -8.17
C LEU A 136 -5.24 5.68 -8.76
N SER A 137 -5.39 6.10 -10.01
CA SER A 137 -6.65 5.90 -10.76
C SER A 137 -6.92 4.42 -11.03
N ALA A 138 -8.15 4.07 -11.41
CA ALA A 138 -8.48 2.70 -11.86
C ALA A 138 -7.54 2.21 -12.98
N THR A 139 -7.34 3.05 -14.01
CA THR A 139 -6.38 2.81 -15.11
C THR A 139 -4.94 2.62 -14.62
N ALA A 140 -4.50 3.41 -13.65
CA ALA A 140 -3.15 3.30 -13.11
C ALA A 140 -2.96 2.04 -12.26
N ASN A 141 -3.99 1.58 -11.52
CA ASN A 141 -3.95 0.32 -10.78
C ASN A 141 -3.68 -0.88 -11.70
N VAL A 142 -4.41 -0.98 -12.81
CA VAL A 142 -4.22 -2.06 -13.80
C VAL A 142 -2.90 -1.90 -14.54
N GLN A 143 -2.54 -0.67 -14.97
CA GLN A 143 -1.27 -0.43 -15.64
C GLN A 143 -0.07 -0.77 -14.74
N PHE A 144 -0.18 -0.57 -13.43
CA PHE A 144 0.87 -0.95 -12.48
C PHE A 144 1.11 -2.46 -12.50
N ALA A 145 0.07 -3.29 -12.55
CA ALA A 145 0.19 -4.73 -12.67
C ALA A 145 0.80 -5.16 -14.01
N ILE A 146 0.34 -4.57 -15.13
CA ILE A 146 0.91 -4.83 -16.47
C ILE A 146 2.40 -4.47 -16.51
N ASP A 147 2.77 -3.36 -15.88
CA ASP A 147 4.13 -2.87 -15.86
C ASP A 147 5.06 -3.78 -15.04
N HIS A 148 4.57 -4.45 -13.99
CA HIS A 148 5.39 -5.30 -13.13
C HIS A 148 5.24 -6.80 -13.42
N ARG A 149 4.44 -7.17 -14.41
CA ARG A 149 4.31 -8.57 -14.84
C ARG A 149 5.69 -9.15 -15.22
N PRO A 150 6.05 -10.35 -14.74
CA PRO A 150 7.31 -10.96 -15.11
C PRO A 150 7.30 -11.37 -16.59
N LYS A 151 8.34 -11.00 -17.35
CA LYS A 151 8.45 -11.37 -18.78
C LYS A 151 8.51 -12.89 -18.91
N ARG A 152 7.71 -13.46 -19.81
CA ARG A 152 7.77 -14.89 -20.15
C ARG A 152 8.94 -15.13 -21.11
N SER A 153 9.66 -16.24 -20.97
CA SER A 153 10.41 -16.78 -22.11
C SER A 153 9.39 -17.16 -23.19
N SER A 154 9.67 -16.78 -24.44
CA SER A 154 8.76 -16.77 -25.60
C SER A 154 8.12 -18.11 -26.01
N ARG A 155 8.30 -19.20 -25.25
CA ARG A 155 8.01 -20.57 -25.71
C ARG A 155 6.59 -21.10 -25.45
N ARG A 156 5.74 -20.39 -24.69
CA ARG A 156 4.31 -20.74 -24.53
C ARG A 156 3.50 -19.53 -24.96
N MET A 157 2.69 -19.70 -26.01
CA MET A 157 1.70 -18.71 -26.46
C MET A 157 1.00 -18.13 -25.23
N GLN A 158 1.10 -16.82 -25.04
CA GLN A 158 0.29 -16.16 -24.03
C GLN A 158 -1.14 -16.19 -24.57
N PRO A 159 -2.13 -16.71 -23.84
CA PRO A 159 -3.52 -16.51 -24.24
C PRO A 159 -3.77 -15.00 -24.40
N GLU A 160 -4.62 -14.65 -25.38
CA GLU A 160 -4.85 -13.27 -25.85
C GLU A 160 -5.10 -12.17 -24.78
N PRO A 161 -5.66 -12.40 -23.58
CA PRO A 161 -5.90 -11.33 -22.61
C PRO A 161 -4.63 -10.72 -22.02
N ALA A 162 -3.51 -11.45 -22.04
CA ALA A 162 -2.27 -10.95 -21.48
C ALA A 162 -1.71 -9.76 -22.27
N SER A 163 -2.13 -9.51 -23.51
CA SER A 163 -1.67 -8.38 -24.32
C SER A 163 -2.48 -7.10 -24.12
N TRP A 164 -3.62 -7.17 -23.42
CA TRP A 164 -4.57 -6.07 -23.33
C TRP A 164 -4.00 -4.85 -22.61
N SER A 165 -4.38 -3.67 -23.09
CA SER A 165 -4.08 -2.41 -22.41
C SER A 165 -4.88 -2.30 -21.11
N ALA A 166 -4.41 -1.46 -20.17
CA ALA A 166 -5.15 -1.19 -18.94
C ALA A 166 -6.57 -0.67 -19.20
N LYS A 167 -6.81 0.03 -20.31
CA LYS A 167 -8.16 0.51 -20.68
C LYS A 167 -9.06 -0.63 -21.15
N ALA A 168 -8.55 -1.52 -21.99
CA ALA A 168 -9.29 -2.67 -22.50
C ALA A 168 -9.77 -3.59 -21.35
N TRP A 169 -8.90 -3.84 -20.36
CA TRP A 169 -9.29 -4.57 -19.14
C TRP A 169 -10.45 -3.93 -18.39
N LEU A 170 -10.43 -2.61 -18.25
CA LEU A 170 -11.46 -1.88 -17.51
C LEU A 170 -12.75 -1.74 -18.31
N GLU A 171 -12.68 -1.53 -19.61
CA GLU A 171 -13.85 -1.49 -20.50
C GLU A 171 -14.56 -2.85 -20.51
N HIS A 172 -13.80 -3.93 -20.63
CA HIS A 172 -14.35 -5.29 -20.61
C HIS A 172 -15.07 -5.62 -19.29
N LEU A 173 -14.48 -5.26 -18.14
CA LEU A 173 -15.13 -5.48 -16.84
C LEU A 173 -16.09 -4.34 -16.42
N GLY A 174 -16.34 -3.34 -17.27
CA GLY A 174 -17.27 -2.24 -16.98
C GLY A 174 -16.84 -1.32 -15.82
N VAL A 175 -15.54 -1.06 -15.67
CA VAL A 175 -14.98 -0.17 -14.65
C VAL A 175 -14.69 1.23 -15.23
N PRO A 176 -15.17 2.32 -14.60
CA PRO A 176 -14.87 3.68 -15.03
C PRO A 176 -13.36 4.00 -15.08
N LEU A 177 -12.87 4.51 -16.20
CA LEU A 177 -11.43 4.68 -16.48
C LEU A 177 -10.73 5.76 -15.63
N LYS A 178 -11.41 6.90 -15.41
CA LYS A 178 -10.82 8.12 -14.83
C LYS A 178 -11.26 8.38 -13.38
N THR A 179 -12.13 7.53 -12.83
CA THR A 179 -12.63 7.70 -11.46
C THR A 179 -11.55 7.31 -10.46
N ALA A 180 -11.39 8.12 -9.41
CA ALA A 180 -10.53 7.79 -8.29
C ALA A 180 -11.07 6.55 -7.56
N VAL A 181 -10.19 5.68 -7.07
CA VAL A 181 -10.60 4.42 -6.42
C VAL A 181 -11.53 4.68 -5.22
N ALA A 182 -11.29 5.75 -4.47
CA ALA A 182 -12.13 6.18 -3.37
C ALA A 182 -13.61 6.40 -3.76
N ASN A 183 -13.87 6.80 -5.02
CA ASN A 183 -15.20 7.13 -5.53
C ASN A 183 -15.88 5.98 -6.28
N LEU A 184 -15.25 4.80 -6.36
CA LEU A 184 -15.85 3.61 -6.97
C LEU A 184 -16.81 2.91 -5.99
N SER A 185 -17.91 2.36 -6.50
CA SER A 185 -18.79 1.48 -5.71
C SER A 185 -18.08 0.18 -5.31
N GLY A 186 -18.58 -0.54 -4.31
CA GLY A 186 -17.98 -1.82 -3.87
C GLY A 186 -17.85 -2.83 -5.03
N GLY A 187 -18.89 -2.98 -5.85
CA GLY A 187 -18.85 -3.84 -7.02
C GLY A 187 -17.87 -3.37 -8.10
N GLN A 188 -17.69 -2.05 -8.28
CA GLN A 188 -16.67 -1.51 -9.19
C GLN A 188 -15.25 -1.73 -8.67
N LYS A 189 -15.03 -1.64 -7.34
CA LYS A 189 -13.76 -1.97 -6.69
C LYS A 189 -13.43 -3.45 -6.86
N GLN A 190 -14.41 -4.34 -6.72
CA GLN A 190 -14.23 -5.78 -6.94
C GLN A 190 -13.80 -6.08 -8.39
N ARG A 191 -14.52 -5.52 -9.37
CA ARG A 191 -14.15 -5.64 -10.79
C ARG A 191 -12.76 -5.09 -11.08
N LEU A 192 -12.40 -3.95 -10.50
CA LEU A 192 -11.06 -3.37 -10.64
C LEU A 192 -9.97 -4.28 -10.03
N ALA A 193 -10.24 -4.88 -8.86
CA ALA A 193 -9.32 -5.80 -8.22
C ALA A 193 -9.09 -7.06 -9.07
N ILE A 194 -10.16 -7.61 -9.66
CA ILE A 194 -10.09 -8.73 -10.60
C ILE A 194 -9.32 -8.34 -11.87
N ALA A 195 -9.65 -7.22 -12.51
CA ALA A 195 -8.91 -6.71 -13.69
C ALA A 195 -7.41 -6.57 -13.40
N ARG A 196 -7.05 -5.93 -12.30
CA ARG A 196 -5.64 -5.74 -11.91
C ARG A 196 -4.93 -7.08 -11.73
N THR A 197 -5.58 -8.03 -11.06
CA THR A 197 -4.98 -9.33 -10.76
C THR A 197 -4.82 -10.15 -12.03
N LEU A 198 -5.81 -10.17 -12.92
CA LEU A 198 -5.74 -10.83 -14.23
C LEU A 198 -4.71 -10.19 -15.16
N ALA A 199 -4.57 -8.86 -15.14
CA ALA A 199 -3.60 -8.14 -15.96
C ALA A 199 -2.14 -8.44 -15.59
N ALA A 200 -1.89 -8.97 -14.39
CA ALA A 200 -0.58 -9.52 -13.98
C ALA A 200 -0.26 -10.88 -14.65
N ALA A 201 -1.22 -11.45 -15.38
CA ALA A 201 -1.18 -12.77 -16.02
C ALA A 201 -0.78 -13.92 -15.07
N PRO A 202 -1.52 -14.10 -13.96
CA PRO A 202 -1.28 -15.21 -13.05
C PRO A 202 -1.71 -16.55 -13.67
N ASP A 203 -1.10 -17.62 -13.19
CA ASP A 203 -1.49 -19.00 -13.49
C ASP A 203 -2.66 -19.44 -12.60
N VAL A 204 -2.61 -19.04 -11.32
CA VAL A 204 -3.62 -19.34 -10.30
C VAL A 204 -4.16 -18.03 -9.72
N LEU A 205 -5.47 -17.93 -9.63
CA LEU A 205 -6.19 -16.81 -9.08
C LEU A 205 -6.82 -17.21 -7.74
N LEU A 206 -6.45 -16.50 -6.68
CA LEU A 206 -6.94 -16.72 -5.33
C LEU A 206 -7.94 -15.62 -4.97
N TYR A 207 -9.06 -15.99 -4.37
CA TYR A 207 -10.05 -15.05 -3.86
C TYR A 207 -10.20 -15.26 -2.36
N ASP A 208 -9.94 -14.22 -1.57
CA ASP A 208 -10.08 -14.24 -0.11
C ASP A 208 -11.40 -13.58 0.27
N GLU A 209 -12.41 -14.39 0.61
CA GLU A 209 -13.73 -13.95 1.09
C GLU A 209 -14.43 -12.94 0.14
N PRO A 210 -14.59 -13.26 -1.17
CA PRO A 210 -15.00 -12.27 -2.18
C PRO A 210 -16.45 -11.78 -2.06
N THR A 211 -17.30 -12.51 -1.34
CA THR A 211 -18.72 -12.16 -1.10
C THR A 211 -18.97 -11.64 0.32
N SER A 212 -17.93 -11.59 1.18
CA SER A 212 -18.07 -11.20 2.58
C SER A 212 -18.62 -9.79 2.74
N GLY A 213 -19.68 -9.65 3.54
CA GLY A 213 -20.30 -8.36 3.85
C GLY A 213 -21.17 -7.78 2.73
N LEU A 214 -21.47 -8.57 1.69
CA LEU A 214 -22.45 -8.24 0.66
C LEU A 214 -23.80 -8.90 0.97
N ASP A 215 -24.88 -8.29 0.50
CA ASP A 215 -26.18 -8.96 0.44
C ASP A 215 -26.16 -10.10 -0.59
N SER A 216 -27.11 -11.03 -0.49
CA SER A 216 -27.16 -12.23 -1.34
C SER A 216 -27.28 -11.92 -2.83
N ALA A 217 -27.95 -10.84 -3.23
CA ALA A 217 -28.06 -10.47 -4.64
C ALA A 217 -26.73 -9.92 -5.16
N SER A 218 -26.09 -9.01 -4.42
CA SER A 218 -24.75 -8.50 -4.75
C SER A 218 -23.69 -9.62 -4.75
N GLY A 219 -23.77 -10.57 -3.82
CA GLY A 219 -22.89 -11.73 -3.75
C GLY A 219 -23.00 -12.62 -5.00
N ARG A 220 -24.22 -12.87 -5.49
CA ARG A 220 -24.44 -13.63 -6.74
C ARG A 220 -23.79 -12.94 -7.94
N LEU A 221 -23.91 -11.63 -8.06
CA LEU A 221 -23.25 -10.87 -9.13
C LEU A 221 -21.71 -11.02 -9.09
N VAL A 222 -21.13 -11.11 -7.89
CA VAL A 222 -19.69 -11.38 -7.74
C VAL A 222 -19.35 -12.83 -8.12
N ALA A 223 -20.18 -13.80 -7.72
CA ALA A 223 -19.99 -15.20 -8.09
C ALA A 223 -20.06 -15.39 -9.63
N ASP A 224 -21.06 -14.79 -10.27
CA ASP A 224 -21.24 -14.82 -11.72
C ASP A 224 -20.02 -14.22 -12.44
N LEU A 225 -19.51 -13.09 -11.94
CA LEU A 225 -18.29 -12.46 -12.46
C LEU A 225 -17.06 -13.37 -12.32
N ILE A 226 -16.92 -14.08 -11.18
CA ILE A 226 -15.82 -15.04 -10.98
C ILE A 226 -15.94 -16.19 -12.00
N ARG A 227 -17.16 -16.72 -12.20
CA ARG A 227 -17.40 -17.77 -13.20
C ARG A 227 -17.12 -17.28 -14.61
N GLU A 228 -17.63 -16.11 -15.00
CA GLU A 228 -17.43 -15.51 -16.32
C GLU A 228 -15.95 -15.28 -16.63
N THR A 229 -15.21 -14.68 -15.68
CA THR A 229 -13.77 -14.44 -15.86
C THR A 229 -12.98 -15.75 -15.89
N GLN A 230 -13.39 -16.76 -15.12
CA GLN A 230 -12.78 -18.08 -15.17
C GLN A 230 -13.03 -18.79 -16.50
N THR A 231 -14.25 -18.76 -17.03
CA THR A 231 -14.59 -19.36 -18.33
C THR A 231 -13.93 -18.63 -19.49
N THR A 232 -13.77 -17.31 -19.39
CA THR A 232 -13.16 -16.49 -20.46
C THR A 232 -11.64 -16.64 -20.51
N TYR A 233 -10.99 -16.76 -19.34
CA TYR A 233 -9.53 -16.73 -19.25
C TYR A 233 -8.87 -18.06 -18.86
N HIS A 234 -9.69 -19.09 -18.60
CA HIS A 234 -9.29 -20.45 -18.24
C HIS A 234 -8.20 -20.50 -17.16
N ARG A 235 -8.31 -19.63 -16.14
CA ARG A 235 -7.39 -19.64 -14.99
C ARG A 235 -7.87 -20.62 -13.93
N THR A 236 -6.93 -21.22 -13.21
CA THR A 236 -7.25 -22.00 -12.01
C THR A 236 -7.67 -21.03 -10.92
N SER A 237 -8.88 -21.19 -10.39
CA SER A 237 -9.43 -20.27 -9.40
C SER A 237 -9.65 -21.00 -8.07
N ILE A 238 -9.13 -20.46 -6.99
CA ILE A 238 -9.36 -20.97 -5.63
C ILE A 238 -10.05 -19.87 -4.84
N VAL A 239 -11.26 -20.15 -4.37
CA VAL A 239 -12.08 -19.20 -3.61
C VAL A 239 -12.17 -19.69 -2.17
N VAL A 240 -11.66 -18.90 -1.24
CA VAL A 240 -11.83 -19.15 0.19
C VAL A 240 -13.04 -18.37 0.68
N THR A 241 -13.93 -19.03 1.40
CA THR A 241 -15.09 -18.36 1.99
C THR A 241 -15.57 -19.07 3.26
N HIS A 242 -16.24 -18.33 4.14
CA HIS A 242 -17.14 -18.91 5.15
C HIS A 242 -18.62 -18.81 4.74
N ASP A 243 -18.95 -17.87 3.84
CA ASP A 243 -20.26 -17.76 3.18
C ASP A 243 -20.22 -18.51 1.85
N TYR A 244 -20.56 -19.79 1.92
CA TYR A 244 -20.39 -20.74 0.82
C TYR A 244 -21.63 -20.86 -0.06
N GLU A 245 -22.84 -20.58 0.46
CA GLU A 245 -24.11 -20.74 -0.26
C GLU A 245 -24.12 -19.98 -1.59
N THR A 246 -23.59 -18.76 -1.58
CA THR A 246 -23.51 -17.90 -2.77
C THR A 246 -22.52 -18.42 -3.82
N LEU A 247 -21.49 -19.17 -3.40
CA LEU A 247 -20.36 -19.58 -4.24
C LEU A 247 -20.42 -21.07 -4.66
N LEU A 248 -21.22 -21.90 -3.98
CA LEU A 248 -21.44 -23.30 -4.34
C LEU A 248 -21.91 -23.48 -5.81
N PRO A 249 -22.84 -22.66 -6.36
CA PRO A 249 -23.30 -22.85 -7.74
C PRO A 249 -22.20 -22.67 -8.79
N ILE A 250 -21.15 -21.90 -8.46
CA ILE A 250 -19.99 -21.70 -9.34
C ILE A 250 -18.81 -22.62 -9.01
N ALA A 251 -18.93 -23.52 -8.04
CA ALA A 251 -17.86 -24.43 -7.67
C ALA A 251 -17.79 -25.62 -8.64
N ASP A 252 -16.58 -26.00 -9.05
CA ASP A 252 -16.33 -27.29 -9.71
C ASP A 252 -15.95 -28.35 -8.68
N LYS A 253 -15.19 -27.96 -7.65
CA LYS A 253 -14.79 -28.76 -6.49
C LYS A 253 -14.95 -27.96 -5.20
N VAL A 254 -15.19 -28.66 -4.09
CA VAL A 254 -15.25 -28.08 -2.75
C VAL A 254 -14.29 -28.81 -1.82
N PHE A 255 -13.49 -28.05 -1.07
CA PHE A 255 -12.70 -28.55 0.04
C PHE A 255 -13.18 -27.93 1.34
N LEU A 256 -13.26 -28.74 2.39
CA LEU A 256 -13.49 -28.29 3.76
C LEU A 256 -12.16 -28.20 4.49
N PHE A 257 -11.89 -27.03 5.05
CA PHE A 257 -10.82 -26.82 6.01
C PHE A 257 -11.33 -27.27 7.39
N ASP A 258 -10.93 -28.47 7.80
CA ASP A 258 -11.38 -29.09 9.04
C ASP A 258 -10.39 -28.78 10.20
N PRO A 259 -10.75 -27.92 11.17
CA PRO A 259 -9.86 -27.57 12.27
C PRO A 259 -9.64 -28.71 13.28
N GLN A 260 -10.52 -29.72 13.32
CA GLN A 260 -10.37 -30.88 14.22
C GLN A 260 -9.39 -31.89 13.64
N LYS A 261 -9.57 -32.24 12.37
CA LYS A 261 -8.68 -33.16 11.66
C LYS A 261 -7.37 -32.52 11.24
N LYS A 262 -7.29 -31.17 11.26
CA LYS A 262 -6.15 -30.39 10.77
C LYS A 262 -5.82 -30.74 9.31
N ASP A 263 -6.87 -30.94 8.53
CA ASP A 263 -6.80 -31.48 7.17
C ASP A 263 -7.66 -30.66 6.21
N LEU A 264 -7.36 -30.78 4.91
CA LEU A 264 -8.12 -30.19 3.82
C LEU A 264 -8.87 -31.30 3.07
N VAL A 265 -10.13 -31.53 3.46
CA VAL A 265 -10.92 -32.67 3.00
C VAL A 265 -11.73 -32.31 1.76
N GLU A 266 -11.59 -33.06 0.67
CA GLU A 266 -12.45 -32.91 -0.52
C GLU A 266 -13.87 -33.42 -0.21
N ILE A 267 -14.89 -32.60 -0.49
CA ILE A 267 -16.30 -32.99 -0.31
C ILE A 267 -16.89 -33.40 -1.67
N PRO A 268 -17.37 -34.66 -1.81
CA PRO A 268 -18.10 -35.11 -2.99
C PRO A 268 -19.33 -34.25 -3.26
N ARG A 269 -19.72 -34.09 -4.53
CA ARG A 269 -20.86 -33.24 -4.92
C ARG A 269 -22.18 -33.61 -4.24
N ASP A 270 -22.38 -34.88 -3.96
CA ASP A 270 -23.59 -35.41 -3.33
C ASP A 270 -23.71 -34.98 -1.85
N ASP A 271 -22.59 -34.60 -1.22
CA ASP A 271 -22.50 -34.22 0.19
C ASP A 271 -22.49 -32.69 0.40
N TRP A 272 -22.68 -31.88 -0.64
CA TRP A 272 -22.59 -30.42 -0.52
C TRP A 272 -23.66 -29.82 0.41
N ASP A 273 -24.82 -30.46 0.52
CA ASP A 273 -25.90 -30.03 1.41
C ASP A 273 -25.56 -30.23 2.90
N ASP A 274 -24.56 -31.07 3.23
CA ASP A 274 -24.11 -31.35 4.61
C ASP A 274 -22.93 -30.46 5.06
N ILE A 275 -22.43 -29.59 4.17
CA ILE A 275 -21.39 -28.60 4.50
C ILE A 275 -21.69 -27.77 5.77
N PRO A 276 -22.91 -27.21 5.99
CA PRO A 276 -23.19 -26.42 7.19
C PRO A 276 -23.00 -27.22 8.48
N ASN A 277 -23.34 -28.51 8.50
CA ASN A 277 -23.19 -29.36 9.68
C ASN A 277 -21.72 -29.69 9.98
N ARG A 278 -20.86 -29.68 8.95
CA ARG A 278 -19.42 -29.96 9.09
C ARG A 278 -18.57 -28.71 9.36
N MET A 279 -19.13 -27.50 9.20
CA MET A 279 -18.43 -26.25 9.50
C MET A 279 -18.56 -25.87 10.98
N ILE A 280 -17.67 -26.43 11.80
CA ILE A 280 -17.58 -26.09 13.22
C ILE A 280 -16.72 -24.82 13.37
N PRO A 281 -17.25 -23.72 13.95
CA PRO A 281 -16.45 -22.53 14.22
C PRO A 281 -15.41 -22.83 15.30
N VAL A 282 -14.20 -22.30 15.11
CA VAL A 282 -13.04 -22.56 15.99
C VAL A 282 -13.33 -22.25 17.46
N SER A 283 -14.19 -21.27 17.76
CA SER A 283 -14.53 -20.89 19.14
C SER A 283 -15.21 -21.98 19.96
N MET A 284 -15.75 -23.05 19.34
CA MET A 284 -16.31 -24.19 20.08
C MET A 284 -15.25 -25.23 20.51
N LEU A 285 -14.02 -25.12 20.02
CA LEU A 285 -12.94 -26.08 20.32
C LEU A 285 -12.05 -25.64 21.50
N ASP A 286 -12.08 -24.35 21.85
CA ASP A 286 -11.24 -23.79 22.90
C ASP A 286 -11.89 -23.84 24.31
N ASP A 287 -13.17 -24.23 24.43
CA ASP A 287 -13.90 -24.21 25.72
C ASP A 287 -13.58 -25.40 26.65
N ASP A 288 -12.81 -26.40 26.18
CA ASP A 288 -12.47 -27.60 26.95
C ASP A 288 -10.99 -27.71 27.37
N SER A 289 -10.14 -26.70 27.12
CA SER A 289 -8.70 -26.78 27.50
C SER A 289 -8.12 -25.63 28.32
N GLU A 290 -8.89 -24.60 28.69
CA GLU A 290 -8.40 -23.51 29.56
C GLU A 290 -8.89 -23.60 31.02
N ARG A 291 -8.50 -24.68 31.71
CA ARG A 291 -8.35 -24.66 33.16
C ARG A 291 -7.03 -25.31 33.56
N SER A 292 -5.92 -24.58 33.40
CA SER A 292 -4.77 -24.55 34.34
C SER A 292 -3.50 -24.04 33.67
N VAL A 293 -3.36 -22.73 33.49
CA VAL A 293 -2.01 -22.13 33.51
C VAL A 293 -2.04 -20.86 34.35
N THR A 294 -1.07 -20.81 35.25
CA THR A 294 -0.90 -19.93 36.38
C THR A 294 -0.97 -18.44 36.05
N LYS A 295 -1.97 -17.81 36.68
CA LYS A 295 -2.14 -16.38 36.91
C LYS A 295 -0.99 -15.83 37.77
N ARG A 296 0.20 -15.57 37.21
CA ARG A 296 1.25 -14.79 37.89
C ARG A 296 2.42 -14.29 37.03
N GLU A 297 2.19 -14.00 35.75
CA GLU A 297 3.16 -13.19 34.97
C GLU A 297 2.61 -11.81 34.64
N SER A 298 3.46 -10.83 34.87
CA SER A 298 3.15 -9.45 35.17
C SER A 298 2.41 -8.70 34.05
N ILE A 299 1.42 -7.91 34.44
CA ILE A 299 0.80 -6.86 33.60
C ILE A 299 1.87 -5.88 33.06
N MET A 300 3.01 -5.74 33.77
CA MET A 300 4.17 -4.99 33.28
C MET A 300 4.85 -5.66 32.08
N ALA A 301 5.10 -6.97 32.06
CA ALA A 301 5.78 -7.64 30.95
C ALA A 301 4.99 -7.58 29.63
N ARG A 302 3.65 -7.59 29.68
CA ARG A 302 2.79 -7.41 28.50
C ARG A 302 2.82 -5.98 27.92
N LEU A 303 3.16 -4.99 28.72
CA LEU A 303 3.32 -3.60 28.27
C LEU A 303 4.78 -3.31 27.86
N THR A 304 5.76 -3.89 28.55
CA THR A 304 7.18 -3.59 28.33
C THR A 304 7.79 -4.38 27.18
N ASN A 305 7.47 -5.68 26.98
CA ASN A 305 8.11 -6.46 25.91
C ASN A 305 7.76 -5.96 24.50
N PRO A 306 6.50 -5.70 24.12
CA PRO A 306 6.20 -5.20 22.78
C PRO A 306 6.76 -3.80 22.55
N PHE A 307 6.84 -2.97 23.60
CA PHE A 307 7.36 -1.61 23.54
C PHE A 307 8.88 -1.60 23.36
N PHE A 308 9.63 -2.42 24.10
CA PHE A 308 11.10 -2.51 24.00
C PHE A 308 11.59 -3.36 22.82
N GLU A 309 10.88 -4.40 22.39
CA GLU A 309 11.24 -5.15 21.17
C GLU A 309 11.07 -4.30 19.90
N THR A 310 10.02 -3.47 19.83
CA THR A 310 9.89 -2.46 18.77
C THR A 310 10.89 -1.31 18.90
N THR A 311 11.39 -1.03 20.11
CA THR A 311 12.44 -0.01 20.38
C THR A 311 13.79 -0.39 19.77
N GLY A 312 14.24 -1.63 19.96
CA GLY A 312 15.52 -2.11 19.42
C GLY A 312 15.52 -2.22 17.90
N GLY A 313 14.37 -2.60 17.31
CA GLY A 313 14.18 -2.69 15.86
C GLY A 313 14.31 -1.34 15.14
N ALA A 314 13.77 -0.27 15.70
CA ALA A 314 13.79 1.05 15.06
C ALA A 314 15.20 1.69 15.03
N ILE A 315 15.97 1.52 16.12
CA ILE A 315 17.35 2.03 16.20
C ILE A 315 18.29 1.18 15.34
N SER A 316 18.14 -0.15 15.34
CA SER A 316 18.90 -1.02 14.43
C SER A 316 18.54 -0.77 12.97
N ALA A 317 17.28 -0.51 12.63
CA ALA A 317 16.86 -0.15 11.27
C ALA A 317 17.48 1.16 10.78
N ALA A 318 17.69 2.14 11.66
CA ALA A 318 18.41 3.37 11.33
C ALA A 318 19.91 3.13 11.03
N PHE A 319 20.49 2.05 11.58
CA PHE A 319 21.89 1.66 11.38
C PHE A 319 22.14 0.97 10.03
N TRP A 320 21.17 0.20 9.52
CA TRP A 320 21.24 -0.49 8.21
C TRP A 320 20.84 0.37 7.00
N LEU A 321 20.33 1.57 7.28
CA LEU A 321 19.78 2.56 6.36
C LEU A 321 20.65 2.87 5.12
N PRO A 322 21.99 2.99 5.20
CA PRO A 322 22.83 3.26 4.03
C PRO A 322 22.89 2.08 3.03
N LEU A 323 22.77 0.85 3.51
CA LEU A 323 22.79 -0.36 2.67
C LEU A 323 21.39 -0.62 2.07
N ASP A 324 20.33 -0.27 2.81
CA ASP A 324 18.94 -0.44 2.38
C ASP A 324 18.46 0.60 1.35
N LEU A 325 19.16 1.75 1.25
CA LEU A 325 18.86 2.81 0.27
C LEU A 325 19.43 2.55 -1.14
N LEU A 326 20.15 1.44 -1.36
CA LEU A 326 20.68 1.11 -2.68
C LEU A 326 19.52 0.92 -3.69
N PRO A 327 19.44 1.76 -4.74
CA PRO A 327 18.26 1.87 -5.57
C PRO A 327 18.16 0.69 -6.53
N ILE A 328 17.30 -0.27 -6.24
CA ILE A 328 16.66 -1.10 -7.27
C ILE A 328 15.33 -0.43 -7.59
N VAL A 329 15.37 0.69 -8.33
CA VAL A 329 14.15 1.35 -8.81
C VAL A 329 13.88 0.85 -10.22
N PRO A 330 12.99 -0.15 -10.43
CA PRO A 330 12.85 -0.72 -11.76
C PRO A 330 12.18 0.25 -12.74
N ARG A 331 11.37 1.23 -12.27
CA ARG A 331 10.63 2.17 -13.15
C ARG A 331 10.44 3.58 -12.55
N VAL A 332 11.12 4.57 -13.13
CA VAL A 332 11.11 6.00 -12.71
C VAL A 332 9.70 6.62 -12.69
N ARG A 333 8.86 6.29 -13.67
CA ARG A 333 7.49 6.84 -13.78
C ARG A 333 6.63 6.55 -12.54
N TRP A 334 6.76 5.34 -12.00
CA TRP A 334 6.01 4.92 -10.82
C TRP A 334 6.60 5.52 -9.55
N ALA A 335 7.94 5.50 -9.42
CA ALA A 335 8.62 6.13 -8.29
C ALA A 335 8.20 7.60 -8.13
N GLY A 336 8.19 8.38 -9.24
CA GLY A 336 7.77 9.78 -9.22
C GLY A 336 6.32 9.99 -8.73
N ARG A 337 5.38 9.09 -9.07
CA ARG A 337 3.98 9.18 -8.59
C ARG A 337 3.86 8.93 -7.10
N PHE A 338 4.51 7.89 -6.59
CA PHE A 338 4.53 7.61 -5.14
C PHE A 338 5.25 8.73 -4.37
N THR A 339 6.37 9.25 -4.89
CA THR A 339 7.07 10.39 -4.29
C THR A 339 6.21 11.63 -4.23
N LEU A 340 5.47 11.95 -5.30
CA LEU A 340 4.57 13.11 -5.30
C LEU A 340 3.43 12.96 -4.29
N HIS A 341 2.89 11.75 -4.12
CA HIS A 341 1.90 11.45 -3.10
C HIS A 341 2.46 11.72 -1.68
N TYR A 342 3.61 11.14 -1.34
CA TYR A 342 4.23 11.35 -0.03
C TYR A 342 4.70 12.79 0.19
N LEU A 343 5.17 13.49 -0.85
CA LEU A 343 5.52 14.89 -0.76
C LEU A 343 4.30 15.76 -0.43
N ARG A 344 3.13 15.47 -1.02
CA ARG A 344 1.86 16.14 -0.67
C ARG A 344 1.39 15.79 0.73
N LEU A 345 1.66 14.58 1.22
CA LEU A 345 1.31 14.16 2.57
C LEU A 345 2.15 14.88 3.63
N VAL A 346 3.48 14.91 3.42
CA VAL A 346 4.46 15.52 4.33
C VAL A 346 4.44 17.05 4.24
N ALA A 347 4.52 17.62 3.04
CA ALA A 347 4.58 19.05 2.78
C ALA A 347 3.24 19.63 2.30
N GLY A 348 2.12 19.05 2.73
CA GLY A 348 0.77 19.51 2.37
C GLY A 348 0.36 20.81 3.05
N PRO A 349 -0.77 21.44 2.65
CA PRO A 349 -1.21 22.74 3.16
C PRO A 349 -1.40 22.78 4.68
N SER A 350 -1.86 21.69 5.28
CA SER A 350 -1.98 21.58 6.73
C SER A 350 -0.63 21.60 7.44
N ALA A 351 0.45 21.12 6.80
CA ALA A 351 1.82 21.26 7.31
C ALA A 351 2.25 22.72 7.41
N TRP A 352 1.88 23.50 6.41
CA TRP A 352 2.27 24.89 6.31
C TRP A 352 1.61 25.72 7.42
N VAL A 353 0.31 25.50 7.66
CA VAL A 353 -0.45 26.27 8.65
C VAL A 353 0.17 26.18 10.05
N TYR A 354 0.44 24.98 10.57
CA TYR A 354 0.96 24.89 11.93
C TYR A 354 2.42 25.34 12.04
N LEU A 355 3.25 25.16 10.99
CA LEU A 355 4.63 25.63 11.01
C LEU A 355 4.74 27.15 10.91
N VAL A 356 3.87 27.77 10.13
CA VAL A 356 3.75 29.23 10.09
C VAL A 356 3.35 29.74 11.47
N ILE A 357 2.29 29.17 12.08
CA ILE A 357 1.85 29.56 13.44
C ILE A 357 2.97 29.36 14.45
N ALA A 358 3.66 28.23 14.42
CA ALA A 358 4.76 27.92 15.33
C ALA A 358 5.94 28.91 15.17
N GLY A 359 6.29 29.23 13.91
CA GLY A 359 7.28 30.26 13.59
C GLY A 359 6.86 31.65 14.10
N LEU A 360 5.60 32.04 13.90
CA LEU A 360 5.04 33.29 14.41
C LEU A 360 5.11 33.37 15.94
N ILE A 361 4.76 32.29 16.64
CA ILE A 361 4.81 32.25 18.11
C ILE A 361 6.26 32.41 18.58
N VAL A 362 7.20 31.62 18.05
CA VAL A 362 8.60 31.65 18.50
C VAL A 362 9.30 32.94 18.13
N GLY A 363 9.06 33.48 16.94
CA GLY A 363 9.62 34.78 16.54
C GLY A 363 9.11 35.92 17.43
N PHE A 364 7.81 35.92 17.75
CA PHE A 364 7.20 36.90 18.64
C PHE A 364 7.76 36.77 20.05
N THR A 365 7.73 35.57 20.65
CA THR A 365 8.16 35.39 22.04
C THR A 365 9.65 35.71 22.20
N SER A 366 10.50 35.25 21.28
CA SER A 366 11.93 35.52 21.33
C SER A 366 12.23 37.02 21.25
N THR A 367 11.52 37.76 20.39
CA THR A 367 11.79 39.20 20.20
C THR A 367 11.15 40.04 21.29
N TYR A 368 9.85 39.83 21.55
CA TYR A 368 9.09 40.62 22.50
C TYR A 368 9.66 40.50 23.91
N PHE A 369 9.91 39.27 24.40
CA PHE A 369 10.39 39.09 25.76
C PHE A 369 11.82 39.58 25.95
N THR A 370 12.72 39.36 24.98
CA THR A 370 14.10 39.85 25.05
C THR A 370 14.16 41.37 25.23
N PHE A 371 13.34 42.11 24.49
CA PHE A 371 13.35 43.58 24.57
C PHE A 371 12.44 44.15 25.66
N ARG A 372 11.39 43.41 26.07
CA ARG A 372 10.50 43.83 27.16
C ARG A 372 11.16 43.69 28.52
N PHE A 373 11.96 42.64 28.72
CA PHE A 373 12.60 42.32 30.00
C PHE A 373 14.10 42.62 30.02
N LEU A 374 14.53 43.59 29.21
CA LEU A 374 15.94 43.98 29.14
C LEU A 374 16.44 44.51 30.50
N PRO A 375 17.46 43.89 31.12
CA PRO A 375 18.02 44.39 32.37
C PRO A 375 18.73 45.74 32.13
N PHE A 376 18.50 46.71 33.02
CA PHE A 376 19.09 48.06 32.95
C PHE A 376 18.80 48.83 31.65
N ARG A 377 17.57 48.70 31.13
CA ARG A 377 17.08 49.35 29.89
C ARG A 377 17.43 50.84 29.74
N LEU A 378 17.57 51.60 30.82
CA LEU A 378 17.89 53.03 30.73
C LEU A 378 19.38 53.34 30.46
N TYR A 379 20.30 52.40 30.74
CA TYR A 379 21.75 52.66 30.72
C TYR A 379 22.49 51.89 29.62
N THR A 380 22.07 50.66 29.30
CA THR A 380 22.77 49.77 28.37
C THR A 380 22.07 49.59 27.02
N GLN A 381 20.85 50.14 26.87
CA GLN A 381 20.00 49.93 25.69
C GLN A 381 20.65 50.34 24.35
N PRO A 382 21.33 51.50 24.21
CA PRO A 382 21.96 51.86 22.93
C PRO A 382 23.13 50.95 22.54
N LEU A 383 23.77 50.31 23.52
CA LEU A 383 24.97 49.47 23.34
C LEU A 383 24.66 47.99 23.15
N LEU A 384 23.43 47.56 23.45
CA LEU A 384 23.03 46.14 23.42
C LEU A 384 21.98 45.82 22.37
N ILE A 385 21.24 46.82 21.85
CA ILE A 385 20.14 46.56 20.91
C ILE A 385 20.64 45.84 19.65
N ASP A 386 21.79 46.21 19.12
CA ASP A 386 22.41 45.60 17.94
C ASP A 386 22.89 44.17 18.20
N GLU A 387 23.61 43.95 19.31
CA GLU A 387 24.12 42.63 19.70
C GLU A 387 22.99 41.64 20.03
N LEU A 388 21.96 42.10 20.74
CA LEU A 388 20.79 41.28 21.07
C LEU A 388 19.99 40.92 19.83
N LEU A 389 19.82 41.87 18.92
CA LEU A 389 19.08 41.61 17.70
C LEU A 389 19.81 40.59 16.81
N SER A 390 21.14 40.70 16.72
CA SER A 390 21.96 39.72 16.02
C SER A 390 21.92 38.34 16.71
N SER A 391 21.92 38.33 18.05
CA SER A 391 21.80 37.11 18.85
C SER A 391 20.43 36.43 18.69
N ILE A 392 19.34 37.19 18.63
CA ILE A 392 18.00 36.67 18.34
C ILE A 392 17.96 36.06 16.93
N GLY A 393 18.51 36.74 15.92
CA GLY A 393 18.59 36.22 14.56
C GLY A 393 19.33 34.89 14.49
N PHE A 394 20.49 34.82 15.15
CA PHE A 394 21.27 33.59 15.28
C PHE A 394 20.49 32.48 15.99
N ALA A 395 19.88 32.76 17.15
CA ALA A 395 19.14 31.78 17.94
C ALA A 395 17.90 31.25 17.20
N LEU A 396 17.15 32.14 16.52
CA LEU A 396 16.00 31.75 15.70
C LEU A 396 16.43 30.85 14.55
N TYR A 397 17.47 31.22 13.81
CA TYR A 397 17.91 30.47 12.62
C TYR A 397 18.59 29.13 12.96
N ARG A 398 19.43 29.08 14.00
CA ARG A 398 20.26 27.89 14.28
C ARG A 398 19.68 26.92 15.29
N VAL A 399 18.81 27.38 16.19
CA VAL A 399 18.39 26.61 17.36
C VAL A 399 16.87 26.52 17.46
N LEU A 400 16.19 27.64 17.72
CA LEU A 400 14.79 27.64 18.11
C LEU A 400 13.86 27.17 16.99
N VAL A 401 14.01 27.71 15.77
CA VAL A 401 13.15 27.31 14.64
C VAL A 401 13.48 25.89 14.17
N PRO A 402 14.74 25.48 13.95
CA PRO A 402 15.03 24.11 13.52
C PRO A 402 14.54 23.05 14.51
N ILE A 403 14.76 23.23 15.81
CA ILE A 403 14.27 22.28 16.83
C ILE A 403 12.75 22.19 16.80
N LEU A 404 12.05 23.31 16.85
CA LEU A 404 10.59 23.33 16.88
C LEU A 404 9.99 22.77 15.58
N ALA A 405 10.50 23.20 14.43
CA ALA A 405 10.01 22.78 13.12
C ALA A 405 10.19 21.27 12.92
N THR A 406 11.38 20.75 13.19
CA THR A 406 11.66 19.32 13.05
C THR A 406 10.87 18.46 14.03
N ILE A 407 10.61 18.92 15.27
CA ILE A 407 9.73 18.22 16.23
C ILE A 407 8.29 18.18 15.70
N LEU A 408 7.76 19.31 15.22
CA LEU A 408 6.40 19.37 14.68
C LEU A 408 6.23 18.50 13.43
N VAL A 409 7.24 18.51 12.54
CA VAL A 409 7.29 17.62 11.37
C VAL A 409 7.38 16.16 11.81
N ALA A 410 8.23 15.82 12.77
CA ALA A 410 8.37 14.47 13.30
C ALA A 410 7.08 13.93 13.92
N ALA A 411 6.41 14.74 14.73
CA ALA A 411 5.16 14.37 15.36
C ALA A 411 4.03 14.24 14.33
N ARG A 412 3.72 15.29 13.58
CA ARG A 412 2.56 15.30 12.68
C ARG A 412 2.80 14.49 11.41
N CYS A 413 3.89 14.77 10.70
CA CYS A 413 4.15 14.13 9.41
C CYS A 413 4.62 12.68 9.59
N GLY A 414 5.40 12.38 10.63
CA GLY A 414 5.74 11.01 11.01
C GLY A 414 4.50 10.17 11.31
N ALA A 415 3.58 10.70 12.14
CA ALA A 415 2.29 10.07 12.42
C ALA A 415 1.46 9.83 11.14
N ALA A 416 1.36 10.83 10.26
CA ALA A 416 0.58 10.73 9.02
C ALA A 416 1.13 9.63 8.10
N VAL A 417 2.45 9.53 7.96
CA VAL A 417 3.10 8.49 7.14
C VAL A 417 2.94 7.11 7.77
N SER A 418 3.11 6.98 9.10
CA SER A 418 2.90 5.70 9.77
C SER A 418 1.45 5.23 9.67
N ALA A 419 0.49 6.15 9.74
CA ALA A 419 -0.92 5.85 9.53
C ALA A 419 -1.18 5.36 8.10
N ASP A 420 -0.69 6.06 7.08
CA ASP A 420 -0.83 5.68 5.66
C ASP A 420 -0.23 4.28 5.39
N VAL A 421 1.02 4.06 5.81
CA VAL A 421 1.69 2.76 5.65
C VAL A 421 1.00 1.67 6.46
N GLY A 422 0.51 1.98 7.66
CA GLY A 422 -0.25 1.06 8.50
C GLY A 422 -1.58 0.63 7.88
N VAL A 423 -2.29 1.56 7.24
CA VAL A 423 -3.51 1.24 6.48
C VAL A 423 -3.19 0.38 5.28
N LYS A 424 -2.09 0.65 4.56
CA LYS A 424 -1.62 -0.18 3.42
C LYS A 424 -1.26 -1.61 3.85
N GLN A 425 -0.63 -1.76 5.01
CA GLN A 425 -0.29 -3.07 5.57
C GLN A 425 -1.54 -3.82 6.02
N TYR A 426 -2.48 -3.14 6.70
CA TYR A 426 -3.74 -3.72 7.15
C TYR A 426 -4.65 -4.13 5.98
N GLY A 427 -4.75 -3.28 4.96
CA GLY A 427 -5.58 -3.52 3.77
C GLY A 427 -4.97 -4.46 2.73
N GLY A 428 -3.82 -5.09 3.03
CA GLY A 428 -3.18 -6.05 2.13
C GLY A 428 -2.52 -5.43 0.90
N GLN A 429 -2.43 -4.10 0.78
CA GLN A 429 -1.81 -3.44 -0.37
C GLN A 429 -0.32 -3.79 -0.48
N VAL A 430 0.37 -3.90 0.67
CA VAL A 430 1.79 -4.32 0.72
C VAL A 430 1.95 -5.75 0.20
N ASP A 431 1.02 -6.64 0.54
CA ASP A 431 1.01 -8.01 0.06
C ASP A 431 0.63 -8.08 -1.43
N ALA A 432 -0.29 -7.24 -1.89
CA ALA A 432 -0.62 -7.10 -3.32
C ALA A 432 0.60 -6.63 -4.14
N MET A 433 1.46 -5.77 -3.61
CA MET A 433 2.72 -5.41 -4.28
C MET A 433 3.63 -6.64 -4.42
N ARG A 434 3.75 -7.46 -3.37
CA ARG A 434 4.57 -8.68 -3.39
C ARG A 434 4.06 -9.71 -4.39
N THR A 435 2.74 -9.91 -4.50
CA THR A 435 2.16 -10.83 -5.51
C THR A 435 2.40 -10.34 -6.94
N LEU A 436 2.48 -9.02 -7.14
CA LEU A 436 2.87 -8.42 -8.43
C LEU A 436 4.39 -8.47 -8.70
N GLY A 437 5.19 -9.11 -7.84
CA GLY A 437 6.64 -9.17 -7.96
C GLY A 437 7.34 -7.83 -7.65
N VAL A 438 6.65 -6.92 -6.98
CA VAL A 438 7.17 -5.61 -6.60
C VAL A 438 7.69 -5.64 -5.17
N ALA A 439 8.93 -5.23 -4.96
CA ALA A 439 9.48 -5.04 -3.63
C ALA A 439 8.84 -3.81 -2.96
N PRO A 440 8.03 -3.96 -1.90
CA PRO A 440 7.31 -2.83 -1.29
C PRO A 440 8.26 -1.73 -0.79
N ARG A 441 9.45 -2.12 -0.31
CA ARG A 441 10.52 -1.21 0.12
C ARG A 441 10.91 -0.17 -0.93
N ALA A 442 10.99 -0.55 -2.20
CA ALA A 442 11.44 0.36 -3.26
C ALA A 442 10.41 1.45 -3.59
N TYR A 443 9.13 1.17 -3.36
CA TYR A 443 8.01 2.04 -3.74
C TYR A 443 7.35 2.75 -2.54
N LEU A 444 7.68 2.35 -1.32
CA LEU A 444 7.20 2.99 -0.09
C LEU A 444 8.34 3.72 0.61
N LEU A 445 9.40 3.02 1.03
CA LEU A 445 10.48 3.61 1.84
C LEU A 445 11.20 4.74 1.10
N LEU A 446 11.67 4.49 -0.13
CA LEU A 446 12.43 5.48 -0.88
C LEU A 446 11.62 6.77 -1.15
N PRO A 447 10.38 6.70 -1.65
CA PRO A 447 9.50 7.88 -1.76
C PRO A 447 9.28 8.62 -0.44
N ILE A 448 9.08 7.91 0.67
CA ILE A 448 8.92 8.51 2.00
C ILE A 448 10.20 9.25 2.41
N VAL A 449 11.37 8.62 2.27
CA VAL A 449 12.67 9.23 2.59
C VAL A 449 12.89 10.48 1.75
N ILE A 450 12.67 10.42 0.44
CA ILE A 450 12.78 11.59 -0.45
C ILE A 450 11.83 12.70 -0.01
N ALA A 451 10.57 12.36 0.34
CA ALA A 451 9.59 13.33 0.79
C ALA A 451 10.00 14.05 2.07
N PHE A 452 10.61 13.35 3.04
CA PHE A 452 11.11 13.99 4.27
C PHE A 452 12.41 14.76 4.07
N VAL A 453 13.34 14.24 3.27
CA VAL A 453 14.63 14.91 2.98
C VAL A 453 14.41 16.23 2.24
N ILE A 454 13.42 16.30 1.34
CA ILE A 454 13.05 17.53 0.63
C ILE A 454 12.07 18.37 1.46
N GLY A 455 11.06 17.73 2.06
CA GLY A 455 9.98 18.42 2.76
C GLY A 455 10.45 19.13 4.02
N THR A 456 11.33 18.51 4.83
CA THR A 456 11.75 19.06 6.12
C THR A 456 12.46 20.40 5.98
N PRO A 457 13.48 20.56 5.11
CA PRO A 457 14.13 21.87 4.92
C PRO A 457 13.19 22.94 4.36
N VAL A 458 12.27 22.59 3.46
CA VAL A 458 11.29 23.53 2.88
C VAL A 458 10.34 24.05 3.96
N LEU A 459 9.82 23.13 4.77
CA LEU A 459 8.92 23.43 5.87
C LEU A 459 9.57 24.26 6.98
N GLU A 460 10.83 23.98 7.30
CA GLU A 460 11.60 24.79 8.23
C GLU A 460 11.88 26.19 7.69
N THR A 461 12.26 26.30 6.42
CA THR A 461 12.49 27.59 5.76
C THR A 461 11.24 28.46 5.86
N LEU A 462 10.07 27.88 5.64
CA LEU A 462 8.78 28.56 5.80
C LEU A 462 8.55 29.02 7.25
N ALA A 463 8.83 28.17 8.24
CA ALA A 463 8.73 28.53 9.66
C ALA A 463 9.69 29.66 10.02
N PHE A 464 10.92 29.64 9.50
CA PHE A 464 11.92 30.68 9.73
C PHE A 464 11.51 32.02 9.13
N TYR A 465 11.02 32.05 7.89
CA TYR A 465 10.52 33.31 7.30
C TYR A 465 9.33 33.88 8.07
N SER A 466 8.47 33.01 8.60
CA SER A 466 7.35 33.43 9.46
C SER A 466 7.85 34.03 10.78
N ALA A 467 8.84 33.39 11.43
CA ALA A 467 9.50 33.89 12.63
C ALA A 467 10.24 35.22 12.39
N LYS A 468 10.93 35.32 11.24
CA LYS A 468 11.62 36.52 10.77
C LYS A 468 10.65 37.68 10.64
N PHE A 469 9.51 37.47 9.98
CA PHE A 469 8.50 38.49 9.75
C PHE A 469 7.90 39.04 11.05
N ILE A 470 7.46 38.16 11.95
CA ILE A 470 6.86 38.61 13.22
C ILE A 470 7.90 39.25 14.15
N SER A 471 9.17 38.83 14.08
CA SER A 471 10.27 39.43 14.84
C SER A 471 10.45 40.89 14.43
N MET A 472 10.46 41.18 13.12
CA MET A 472 10.50 42.54 12.59
C MET A 472 9.32 43.39 13.08
N VAL A 473 8.10 42.84 13.05
CA VAL A 473 6.89 43.53 13.53
C VAL A 473 6.97 43.82 15.03
N ALA A 474 7.34 42.83 15.84
CA ALA A 474 7.46 42.97 17.29
C ALA A 474 8.54 43.97 17.70
N PHE A 475 9.68 43.98 16.99
CA PHE A 475 10.75 44.95 17.21
C PHE A 475 10.31 46.37 16.85
N SER A 476 9.69 46.54 15.68
CA SER A 476 9.23 47.86 15.21
C SER A 476 8.16 48.46 16.14
N ALA A 477 7.28 47.62 16.70
CA ALA A 477 6.32 48.04 17.72
C ALA A 477 6.98 48.42 19.06
N SER A 478 8.09 47.75 19.42
CA SER A 478 8.82 48.01 20.67
C SER A 478 9.74 49.23 20.58
N TYR A 479 10.25 49.55 19.39
CA TYR A 479 11.16 50.67 19.12
C TYR A 479 10.75 51.48 17.88
N PRO A 480 9.66 52.28 17.96
CA PRO A 480 9.15 53.05 16.82
C PRO A 480 10.17 54.05 16.23
N ASN A 481 11.08 54.56 17.05
CA ASN A 481 12.06 55.58 16.64
C ASN A 481 13.21 55.03 15.78
N VAL A 482 13.45 53.72 15.81
CA VAL A 482 14.57 53.08 15.09
C VAL A 482 14.05 52.41 13.80
N GLY A 483 12.84 51.84 13.87
CA GLY A 483 12.13 51.32 12.71
C GLY A 483 12.65 49.99 12.15
N PRO A 484 12.02 49.49 11.07
CA PRO A 484 12.31 48.17 10.49
C PRO A 484 13.64 48.09 9.73
N TYR A 485 14.16 49.21 9.22
CA TYR A 485 15.43 49.25 8.48
C TYR A 485 16.61 48.85 9.37
N PHE A 486 16.66 49.38 10.60
CA PHE A 486 17.67 49.00 11.57
C PHE A 486 17.58 47.52 11.94
N TRP A 487 16.35 46.99 12.02
CA TRP A 487 16.14 45.57 12.30
C TRP A 487 16.77 44.69 11.21
N GLU A 488 16.53 45.02 9.94
CA GLU A 488 17.05 44.25 8.81
C GLU A 488 18.59 44.25 8.76
N GLN A 489 19.21 45.39 9.06
CA GLN A 489 20.67 45.54 9.06
C GLN A 489 21.36 44.66 10.13
N HIS A 490 20.74 44.49 11.30
CA HIS A 490 21.40 43.85 12.45
C HIS A 490 20.96 42.40 12.68
N PHE A 491 19.72 42.04 12.35
CA PHE A 491 19.17 40.69 12.54
C PHE A 491 19.99 39.63 11.78
N GLY A 492 20.44 39.97 10.57
CA GLY A 492 21.20 39.06 9.72
C GLY A 492 22.70 39.01 9.98
N ARG A 493 23.25 39.89 10.81
CA ARG A 493 24.71 40.14 10.90
C ARG A 493 25.51 38.88 11.25
N ASN A 494 25.00 38.05 12.17
CA ASN A 494 25.66 36.81 12.60
C ASN A 494 25.23 35.55 11.82
N LEU A 495 24.35 35.68 10.81
CA LEU A 495 23.89 34.55 10.00
C LEU A 495 24.93 34.11 8.95
N THR A 496 25.78 35.02 8.47
CA THR A 496 26.72 34.83 7.36
C THR A 496 28.21 34.89 7.75
N GLY A 497 28.54 34.84 9.05
CA GLY A 497 29.92 35.03 9.53
C GLY A 497 30.92 34.00 8.96
N GLU A 498 31.95 34.50 8.27
CA GLU A 498 33.09 33.74 7.74
C GLU A 498 34.07 33.39 8.89
N SER A 499 33.96 32.18 9.45
CA SER A 499 34.99 31.63 10.34
C SER A 499 35.78 30.52 9.62
N PRO A 500 37.12 30.59 9.57
CA PRO A 500 37.93 29.76 8.69
C PRO A 500 38.03 28.27 9.07
N TRP A 501 37.67 27.88 10.30
CA TRP A 501 37.74 26.49 10.75
C TRP A 501 36.40 25.73 10.72
N LEU A 502 35.26 26.43 10.57
CA LEU A 502 33.89 25.84 10.55
C LEU A 502 32.97 26.57 9.54
N ASN A 503 33.33 26.54 8.25
CA ASN A 503 32.59 27.13 7.11
C ASN A 503 31.23 26.44 6.78
N LEU A 504 30.43 26.10 7.80
CA LEU A 504 29.23 25.27 7.69
C LEU A 504 27.98 25.89 8.36
N GLY A 505 27.86 27.21 8.52
CA GLY A 505 26.71 27.85 9.19
C GLY A 505 25.32 27.34 8.75
N TRP A 506 24.95 27.54 7.48
CA TRP A 506 23.71 26.98 6.91
C TRP A 506 23.80 25.47 6.65
N LYS A 507 25.01 24.93 6.50
CA LYS A 507 25.24 23.51 6.22
C LYS A 507 24.95 22.64 7.44
N TRP A 508 25.19 23.13 8.65
CA TRP A 508 24.82 22.46 9.91
C TRP A 508 23.32 22.36 10.06
N VAL A 509 22.61 23.46 9.79
CA VAL A 509 21.14 23.47 9.78
C VAL A 509 20.60 22.47 8.76
N LEU A 510 21.12 22.51 7.52
CA LEU A 510 20.73 21.56 6.49
C LEU A 510 21.06 20.10 6.88
N LEU A 511 22.23 19.84 7.45
CA LEU A 511 22.65 18.52 7.90
C LEU A 511 21.72 17.99 8.99
N LYS A 512 21.42 18.79 10.03
CA LYS A 512 20.44 18.45 11.08
C LYS A 512 19.11 18.08 10.44
N ASN A 513 18.62 18.87 9.50
CA ASN A 513 17.31 18.68 8.88
C ASN A 513 17.24 17.41 8.03
N VAL A 514 18.30 17.13 7.28
CA VAL A 514 18.39 15.91 6.48
C VAL A 514 18.45 14.68 7.37
N ILE A 515 19.26 14.69 8.45
CA ILE A 515 19.35 13.57 9.41
C ILE A 515 18.00 13.36 10.12
N CYS A 516 17.40 14.44 10.64
CA CYS A 516 16.09 14.39 11.29
C CYS A 516 14.99 13.89 10.35
N GLY A 517 14.97 14.38 9.10
CA GLY A 517 14.02 13.94 8.08
C GLY A 517 14.19 12.46 7.73
N LEU A 518 15.42 12.01 7.51
CA LEU A 518 15.74 10.62 7.20
C LEU A 518 15.40 9.66 8.35
N GLY A 519 15.73 10.00 9.59
CA GLY A 519 15.35 9.18 10.74
C GLY A 519 13.83 9.15 10.96
N THR A 520 13.15 10.28 10.82
CA THR A 520 11.68 10.34 10.92
C THR A 520 11.01 9.46 9.86
N ALA A 521 11.47 9.54 8.61
CA ALA A 521 10.99 8.71 7.51
C ALA A 521 11.10 7.21 7.81
N THR A 522 12.27 6.79 8.29
CA THR A 522 12.59 5.39 8.57
C THR A 522 11.75 4.85 9.73
N ILE A 523 11.70 5.59 10.84
CA ILE A 523 10.91 5.20 12.02
C ILE A 523 9.43 5.07 11.64
N ALA A 524 8.88 6.07 10.94
CA ALA A 524 7.48 6.06 10.51
C ALA A 524 7.16 4.89 9.57
N TYR A 525 8.05 4.56 8.65
CA TYR A 525 7.91 3.43 7.73
C TYR A 525 7.89 2.07 8.46
N TYR A 526 8.91 1.80 9.27
CA TYR A 526 9.02 0.51 9.95
C TYR A 526 7.91 0.30 10.98
N GLN A 527 7.53 1.36 11.69
CA GLN A 527 6.43 1.31 12.62
C GLN A 527 5.09 1.10 11.91
N GLY A 528 4.88 1.77 10.77
CA GLY A 528 3.70 1.56 9.92
C GLY A 528 3.60 0.13 9.39
N LEU A 529 4.71 -0.48 8.99
CA LEU A 529 4.76 -1.85 8.47
C LEU A 529 4.62 -2.95 9.53
N ALA A 530 4.73 -2.62 10.81
CA ALA A 530 4.57 -3.60 11.87
C ALA A 530 3.22 -4.33 11.74
N PRO A 531 3.14 -5.66 11.95
CA PRO A 531 1.92 -6.44 11.74
C PRO A 531 0.70 -5.84 12.47
N LYS A 532 -0.41 -5.63 11.73
CA LYS A 532 -1.66 -5.07 12.27
C LYS A 532 -2.77 -6.11 12.18
N ARG A 533 -3.46 -6.36 13.30
CA ARG A 533 -4.62 -7.26 13.40
C ARG A 533 -5.92 -6.50 13.62
N SER A 534 -5.86 -5.25 14.05
CA SER A 534 -7.03 -4.39 14.27
C SER A 534 -6.75 -2.92 13.94
N ALA A 535 -7.81 -2.13 13.74
CA ALA A 535 -7.71 -0.68 13.64
C ALA A 535 -7.07 -0.03 14.90
N GLY A 536 -7.24 -0.65 16.07
CA GLY A 536 -6.57 -0.23 17.30
C GLY A 536 -5.04 -0.35 17.24
N ASP A 537 -4.52 -1.30 16.47
CA ASP A 537 -3.06 -1.49 16.29
C ASP A 537 -2.45 -0.40 15.41
N VAL A 538 -3.23 0.13 14.47
CA VAL A 538 -2.84 1.30 13.67
C VAL A 538 -2.75 2.52 14.56
N SER A 539 -3.75 2.75 15.43
CA SER A 539 -3.72 3.85 16.41
C SER A 539 -2.51 3.76 17.36
N ARG A 540 -2.23 2.58 17.93
CA ARG A 540 -1.04 2.35 18.77
C ARG A 540 0.27 2.62 18.03
N SER A 541 0.33 2.26 16.75
CA SER A 541 1.46 2.58 15.86
C SER A 541 1.73 4.06 15.76
N ILE A 542 0.66 4.85 15.59
CA ILE A 542 0.74 6.29 15.41
C ILE A 542 1.30 6.93 16.68
N THR A 543 0.76 6.56 17.86
CA THR A 543 1.26 7.08 19.14
C THR A 543 2.73 6.74 19.36
N SER A 544 3.12 5.49 19.11
CA SER A 544 4.52 5.08 19.26
C SER A 544 5.43 5.79 18.26
N THR A 545 4.96 6.04 17.03
CA THR A 545 5.71 6.82 16.03
C THR A 545 6.00 8.21 16.51
N VAL A 546 5.00 8.92 17.04
CA VAL A 546 5.18 10.29 17.56
C VAL A 546 6.25 10.32 18.66
N LEU A 547 6.22 9.35 19.58
CA LEU A 547 7.20 9.27 20.66
C LEU A 547 8.62 9.04 20.12
N TRP A 548 8.80 8.03 19.25
CA TRP A 548 10.13 7.66 18.74
C TRP A 548 10.71 8.70 17.78
N THR A 549 9.90 9.28 16.89
CA THR A 549 10.38 10.32 15.98
C THR A 549 10.77 11.57 16.73
N THR A 550 9.99 11.98 17.74
CA THR A 550 10.31 13.15 18.57
C THR A 550 11.56 12.93 19.40
N LEU A 551 11.70 11.77 20.04
CA LEU A 551 12.90 11.40 20.81
C LEU A 551 14.15 11.36 19.92
N PHE A 552 14.03 10.79 18.72
CA PHE A 552 15.12 10.74 17.74
C PHE A 552 15.56 12.15 17.34
N VAL A 553 14.62 13.02 16.97
CA VAL A 553 14.91 14.41 16.58
C VAL A 553 15.58 15.17 17.73
N LEU A 554 15.09 15.04 18.97
CA LEU A 554 15.71 15.66 20.14
C LEU A 554 17.14 15.16 20.37
N THR A 555 17.37 13.85 20.21
CA THR A 555 18.71 13.25 20.35
C THR A 555 19.67 13.75 19.28
N VAL A 556 19.22 13.86 18.02
CA VAL A 556 20.02 14.42 16.92
C VAL A 556 20.37 15.87 17.19
N HIS A 557 19.39 16.70 17.58
CA HIS A 557 19.66 18.10 17.92
C HIS A 557 20.63 18.24 19.09
N PHE A 558 20.49 17.42 20.14
CA PHE A 558 21.41 17.40 21.27
C PHE A 558 22.83 17.02 20.85
N ALA A 559 22.99 15.94 20.08
CA ALA A 559 24.29 15.46 19.62
C ALA A 559 24.98 16.47 18.70
N VAL A 560 24.24 17.06 17.75
CA VAL A 560 24.81 18.07 16.85
C VAL A 560 25.11 19.37 17.60
N ALA A 561 24.27 19.78 18.57
CA ALA A 561 24.57 20.94 19.41
C ALA A 561 25.87 20.77 20.20
N LEU A 562 26.14 19.57 20.74
CA LEU A 562 27.39 19.24 21.45
C LEU A 562 28.63 19.25 20.54
N LEU A 563 28.45 19.06 19.23
CA LEU A 563 29.53 19.17 18.23
C LEU A 563 29.69 20.61 17.70
N GLU A 564 28.62 21.39 17.71
CA GLU A 564 28.60 22.77 17.21
C GLU A 564 29.11 23.79 18.24
N PHE A 565 28.84 23.56 19.53
CA PHE A 565 29.18 24.42 20.67
C PHE A 565 30.05 23.66 21.67
#